data_AF-A0A450XTD4-F1
#
_entry.id   AF-A0A450XTD4-F1
#
_cell.length_a   1.000
_cell.length_b   1.000
_cell.length_c   1.000
_cell.angle_alpha   90.00
_cell.angle_beta   90.00
_cell.angle_gamma   90.00
#
_symmetry.space_group_name_H-M   'P 1'
#
loop_
_entity.id
_entity.type
_entity.pdbx_description
1 polymer ?
#
loop_
_entity_poly.entity_id
_entity_poly.type
_entity_poly.pdbx_seq_one_letter_code
_entity_poly.pdbx_strand_id
1 'polypeptide(L)'
;MSGIGGHVRRNAQKEWIKENRHLPNREFINGLNSRLRGHYNYYGVRGNSLPLNTFYQWATNMAFKWLNRRGGKRRSFTLETFFKALKRLGVATPKVVGESQRYMVYA
;
A
#
# COMPACT_ATOMS: atom_id res chain seq x y z
N MET A 1 -2.61 -21.64 10.15
CA MET A 1 -2.02 -20.94 11.30
C MET A 1 -1.69 -19.51 10.88
N SER A 2 -2.66 -18.62 11.08
CA SER A 2 -2.60 -17.21 10.70
C SER A 2 -2.36 -16.38 11.95
N GLY A 3 -1.61 -15.27 11.85
CA GLY A 3 -2.07 -14.08 12.58
C GLY A 3 -1.09 -13.16 13.30
N ILE A 4 0.17 -13.49 13.55
CA ILE A 4 1.01 -12.57 14.37
C ILE A 4 1.70 -11.48 13.51
N GLY A 5 2.17 -11.81 12.31
CA GLY A 5 2.94 -10.87 11.48
C GLY A 5 2.13 -9.76 10.77
N GLY A 6 0.85 -9.98 10.50
CA GLY A 6 0.01 -9.03 9.73
C GLY A 6 -0.41 -7.79 10.50
N HIS A 7 -0.54 -7.89 11.83
CA HIS A 7 -0.98 -6.77 12.68
C HIS A 7 0.13 -5.76 12.93
N VAL A 8 1.36 -6.23 13.20
CA VAL A 8 2.54 -5.37 13.43
C VAL A 8 2.83 -4.50 12.21
N ARG A 9 2.75 -5.08 11.00
CA ARG A 9 2.98 -4.34 9.75
C ARG A 9 1.93 -3.26 9.47
N ARG A 10 0.66 -3.47 9.85
CA ARG A 10 -0.39 -2.44 9.75
C ARG A 10 -0.14 -1.30 10.74
N ASN A 11 0.26 -1.59 11.98
CA ASN A 11 0.55 -0.53 12.96
C ASN A 11 1.73 0.33 12.53
N ALA A 12 2.85 -0.28 12.11
CA ALA A 12 4.01 0.45 11.62
C ALA A 12 3.70 1.30 10.37
N GLN A 13 2.85 0.79 9.47
CA GLN A 13 2.40 1.57 8.30
C GLN A 13 1.53 2.76 8.71
N LYS A 14 0.63 2.57 9.69
CA LYS A 14 -0.26 3.61 10.21
C LYS A 14 0.53 4.72 10.93
N GLU A 15 1.51 4.35 11.74
CA GLU A 15 2.41 5.31 12.43
C GLU A 15 3.19 6.12 11.41
N TRP A 16 3.81 5.47 10.44
CA TRP A 16 4.53 6.16 9.38
C TRP A 16 3.63 7.14 8.60
N ILE A 17 2.39 6.72 8.25
CA ILE A 17 1.41 7.60 7.58
C ILE A 17 1.11 8.83 8.45
N LYS A 18 0.92 8.65 9.76
CA LYS A 18 0.64 9.76 10.68
C LYS A 18 1.83 10.71 10.77
N GLU A 19 3.03 10.19 10.97
CA GLU A 19 4.25 10.98 11.12
C GLU A 19 4.55 11.78 9.85
N ASN A 20 4.42 11.16 8.69
CA ASN A 20 4.86 11.73 7.41
C ASN A 20 3.77 12.52 6.68
N ARG A 21 2.56 12.69 7.28
CA ARG A 21 1.44 13.42 6.66
C ARG A 21 1.73 14.88 6.30
N HIS A 22 2.77 15.46 6.89
CA HIS A 22 3.20 16.83 6.64
C HIS A 22 3.95 16.99 5.30
N LEU A 23 4.50 15.89 4.76
CA LEU A 23 5.26 15.89 3.52
C LEU A 23 4.43 16.43 2.33
N PRO A 24 5.10 16.95 1.28
CA PRO A 24 4.48 17.18 -0.01
C PRO A 24 3.83 15.91 -0.57
N ASN A 25 2.69 16.06 -1.27
CA ASN A 25 1.88 14.92 -1.73
C ASN A 25 2.70 13.89 -2.55
N ARG A 26 3.62 14.37 -3.42
CA ARG A 26 4.46 13.50 -4.24
C ARG A 26 5.44 12.67 -3.39
N GLU A 27 6.11 13.30 -2.43
CA GLU A 27 7.05 12.63 -1.53
C GLU A 27 6.34 11.62 -0.62
N PHE A 28 5.18 12.02 -0.09
CA PHE A 28 4.33 11.13 0.71
C PHE A 28 3.93 9.88 -0.09
N ILE A 29 3.43 10.06 -1.32
CA ILE A 29 3.01 8.93 -2.17
C ILE A 29 4.21 8.05 -2.56
N ASN A 30 5.37 8.63 -2.83
CA ASN A 30 6.58 7.86 -3.13
C ASN A 30 7.04 7.02 -1.92
N GLY A 31 7.01 7.59 -0.71
CA GLY A 31 7.30 6.86 0.52
C GLY A 31 6.30 5.73 0.78
N LEU A 32 5.01 5.99 0.53
CA LEU A 32 3.96 4.97 0.62
C LEU A 32 4.22 3.83 -0.37
N ASN A 33 4.58 4.15 -1.61
CA ASN A 33 4.89 3.17 -2.66
C ASN A 33 6.06 2.26 -2.27
N SER A 34 7.14 2.83 -1.73
CA SER A 34 8.31 2.04 -1.30
C SER A 34 7.96 1.06 -0.18
N ARG A 35 7.07 1.45 0.75
CA ARG A 35 6.60 0.54 1.82
C ARG A 35 5.69 -0.56 1.30
N LEU A 36 4.79 -0.23 0.38
CA LEU A 36 3.95 -1.23 -0.30
C LEU A 36 4.80 -2.25 -1.06
N ARG A 37 5.81 -1.79 -1.81
CA ARG A 37 6.78 -2.66 -2.49
C ARG A 37 7.53 -3.57 -1.53
N GLY A 38 8.00 -3.04 -0.40
CA GLY A 38 8.64 -3.86 0.65
C GLY A 38 7.70 -4.93 1.21
N HIS A 39 6.41 -4.61 1.41
CA HIS A 39 5.40 -5.57 1.84
C HIS A 39 5.16 -6.66 0.78
N TYR A 40 5.07 -6.29 -0.49
CA TYR A 40 4.92 -7.25 -1.59
C TYR A 40 6.14 -8.15 -1.73
N ASN A 41 7.35 -7.63 -1.57
CA ASN A 41 8.55 -8.46 -1.65
C ASN A 41 8.62 -9.48 -0.51
N TYR A 42 8.10 -9.14 0.68
CA TYR A 42 8.10 -10.03 1.83
C TYR A 42 6.96 -11.06 1.81
N TYR A 43 5.76 -10.66 1.37
CA TYR A 43 4.55 -11.51 1.43
C TYR A 43 4.09 -12.02 0.05
N GLY A 44 4.79 -11.64 -1.03
CA GLY A 44 4.49 -11.96 -2.42
C GLY A 44 4.81 -13.40 -2.79
N VAL A 45 4.18 -14.33 -2.09
CA VAL A 45 4.15 -15.75 -2.44
C VAL A 45 2.89 -16.02 -3.27
N ARG A 46 3.00 -16.89 -4.28
CA ARG A 46 1.86 -17.29 -5.13
C ARG A 46 0.70 -17.77 -4.25
N GLY A 47 -0.52 -17.29 -4.54
CA GLY A 47 -1.73 -17.58 -3.77
C GLY A 47 -2.12 -16.54 -2.71
N ASN A 48 -1.27 -15.55 -2.40
CA ASN A 48 -1.55 -14.50 -1.40
C ASN A 48 -2.13 -13.19 -1.99
N SER A 49 -2.71 -13.22 -3.19
CA SER A 49 -3.22 -12.00 -3.84
C SER A 49 -4.33 -11.30 -3.05
N LEU A 50 -5.22 -12.07 -2.41
CA LEU A 50 -6.33 -11.52 -1.63
C LEU A 50 -5.85 -10.76 -0.36
N PRO A 51 -5.02 -11.34 0.53
CA PRO A 51 -4.44 -10.60 1.65
C PRO A 51 -3.64 -9.35 1.24
N LEU A 52 -2.89 -9.43 0.13
CA LEU A 52 -2.13 -8.30 -0.39
C LEU A 52 -3.03 -7.18 -0.91
N ASN A 53 -4.14 -7.52 -1.57
CA ASN A 53 -5.14 -6.54 -2.00
C ASN A 53 -5.84 -5.88 -0.81
N THR A 54 -6.24 -6.65 0.19
CA THR A 54 -6.82 -6.13 1.43
C THR A 54 -5.86 -5.16 2.13
N PHE A 55 -4.57 -5.49 2.20
CA PHE A 55 -3.56 -4.60 2.77
C PHE A 55 -3.38 -3.32 1.95
N TYR A 56 -3.31 -3.44 0.62
CA TYR A 56 -3.22 -2.29 -0.29
C TYR A 56 -4.40 -1.33 -0.07
N GLN A 57 -5.64 -1.83 -0.13
CA GLN A 57 -6.85 -1.04 0.06
C GLN A 57 -6.87 -0.36 1.43
N TRP A 58 -6.51 -1.09 2.49
CA TRP A 58 -6.41 -0.53 3.83
C TRP A 58 -5.38 0.60 3.92
N ALA A 59 -4.18 0.40 3.34
CA ALA A 59 -3.10 1.37 3.37
C ALA A 59 -3.45 2.64 2.55
N THR A 60 -4.06 2.49 1.37
CA THR A 60 -4.49 3.62 0.54
C THR A 60 -5.62 4.40 1.19
N ASN A 61 -6.60 3.73 1.81
CA ASN A 61 -7.68 4.40 2.54
C ASN A 61 -7.17 5.15 3.77
N MET A 62 -6.22 4.56 4.50
CA MET A 62 -5.58 5.21 5.64
C MET A 62 -4.78 6.45 5.19
N ALA A 63 -4.01 6.33 4.11
CA ALA A 63 -3.28 7.43 3.51
C ALA A 63 -4.21 8.58 3.09
N PHE A 64 -5.27 8.27 2.33
CA PHE A 64 -6.29 9.24 1.92
C PHE A 64 -6.91 9.96 3.12
N LYS A 65 -7.31 9.20 4.15
CA LYS A 65 -7.87 9.73 5.39
C LYS A 65 -6.94 10.71 6.09
N TRP A 66 -5.67 10.37 6.27
CA TRP A 66 -4.72 11.22 7.01
C TRP A 66 -4.23 12.42 6.20
N LEU A 67 -4.09 12.28 4.88
CA LEU A 67 -3.82 13.40 3.99
C LEU A 67 -4.94 14.43 4.02
N ASN A 68 -6.20 13.99 4.04
CA ASN A 68 -7.36 14.89 4.13
C ASN A 68 -7.61 15.45 5.55
N ARG A 69 -6.91 14.95 6.56
CA ARG A 69 -6.91 15.48 7.94
C ARG A 69 -5.80 16.51 8.18
N ARG A 70 -4.95 16.76 7.19
CA ARG A 70 -3.97 17.84 7.21
C ARG A 70 -4.71 19.17 7.15
N GLY A 71 -5.09 19.71 8.30
CA GLY A 71 -5.70 21.02 8.41
C GLY A 71 -4.76 22.10 7.85
N GLY A 72 -5.13 22.70 6.72
CA GLY A 72 -4.36 23.77 6.08
C GLY A 72 -4.89 24.15 4.70
N LYS A 73 -4.34 25.24 4.12
CA LYS A 73 -4.73 25.84 2.82
C LYS A 73 -4.62 24.92 1.58
N ARG A 74 -4.12 23.69 1.73
CA ARG A 74 -3.96 22.76 0.61
C ARG A 74 -5.27 22.03 0.36
N ARG A 75 -5.68 21.96 -0.92
CA ARG A 75 -6.90 21.27 -1.31
C ARG A 75 -6.85 19.80 -0.89
N SER A 76 -7.87 19.37 -0.17
CA SER A 76 -8.13 17.96 0.12
C SER A 76 -8.20 17.16 -1.17
N PHE A 77 -7.70 15.93 -1.15
CA PHE A 77 -7.89 14.99 -2.24
C PHE A 77 -9.36 14.54 -2.28
N THR A 78 -9.92 14.50 -3.49
CA THR A 78 -11.04 13.59 -3.80
C THR A 78 -10.48 12.17 -3.99
N LEU A 79 -11.31 11.14 -3.82
CA LEU A 79 -10.87 9.76 -4.08
C LEU A 79 -10.32 9.60 -5.49
N GLU A 80 -10.99 10.18 -6.49
CA GLU A 80 -10.56 10.15 -7.88
C GLU A 80 -9.17 10.78 -8.08
N THR A 81 -8.96 12.01 -7.59
CA THR A 81 -7.68 12.71 -7.73
C THR A 81 -6.56 12.00 -6.98
N PHE A 82 -6.87 11.37 -5.85
CA PHE A 82 -5.92 10.55 -5.10
C PHE A 82 -5.48 9.33 -5.90
N PHE A 83 -6.41 8.51 -6.40
CA PHE A 83 -6.08 7.33 -7.21
C PHE A 83 -5.39 7.71 -8.53
N LYS A 84 -5.77 8.82 -9.15
CA LYS A 84 -5.06 9.37 -10.31
C LYS A 84 -3.61 9.73 -9.98
N ALA A 85 -3.35 10.30 -8.80
CA ALA A 85 -2.00 10.57 -8.33
C ALA A 85 -1.20 9.28 -8.05
N LEU A 86 -1.81 8.26 -7.43
CA LEU A 86 -1.19 6.95 -7.25
C LEU A 86 -0.80 6.31 -8.59
N LYS A 87 -1.71 6.35 -9.58
CA LYS A 87 -1.46 5.84 -10.93
C LYS A 87 -0.33 6.61 -11.63
N ARG A 88 -0.35 7.94 -11.57
CA ARG A 88 0.67 8.81 -12.17
C ARG A 88 2.06 8.57 -11.57
N LEU A 89 2.14 8.27 -10.28
CA LEU A 89 3.40 8.01 -9.57
C LEU A 89 3.80 6.53 -9.56
N GLY A 90 3.09 5.67 -10.31
CA GLY A 90 3.45 4.26 -10.46
C GLY A 90 3.43 3.50 -9.13
N VAL A 91 2.42 3.76 -8.29
CA VAL A 91 2.26 3.02 -7.04
C VAL A 91 2.00 1.54 -7.36
N ALA A 92 2.83 0.68 -6.79
CA ALA A 92 2.72 -0.76 -7.02
C ALA A 92 1.35 -1.25 -6.52
N THR A 93 0.61 -1.91 -7.39
CA THR A 93 -0.63 -2.61 -7.06
C THR A 93 -0.34 -4.10 -6.93
N PRO A 94 -1.01 -4.82 -6.01
CA PRO A 94 -0.86 -6.26 -5.93
C PRO A 94 -1.38 -6.88 -7.23
N LYS A 95 -0.49 -7.55 -7.97
CA LYS A 95 -0.87 -8.23 -9.22
C LYS A 95 -1.70 -9.47 -8.87
N VAL A 96 -2.98 -9.47 -9.26
CA VAL A 96 -3.81 -10.68 -9.31
C VAL A 96 -3.41 -11.42 -10.58
N VAL A 97 -2.24 -12.09 -10.57
CA VAL A 97 -1.93 -13.03 -11.65
C VAL A 97 -2.72 -14.30 -11.35
N GLY A 98 -3.86 -14.45 -12.02
CA GLY A 98 -4.47 -15.75 -12.23
C GLY A 98 -3.54 -16.62 -13.08
N GLU A 99 -3.51 -17.90 -12.72
CA GLU A 99 -2.95 -19.04 -13.45
C GLU A 99 -1.44 -19.36 -13.37
N SER A 100 -1.22 -20.49 -12.70
CA SER A 100 -0.48 -21.68 -13.17
C SER A 100 0.85 -21.46 -13.85
N GLN A 101 1.93 -21.52 -13.05
CA GLN A 101 3.16 -22.11 -13.56
C GLN A 101 3.61 -23.20 -12.60
N ARG A 102 3.45 -24.44 -13.07
CA ARG A 102 3.95 -25.69 -12.48
C ARG A 102 5.28 -25.45 -11.77
N TYR A 103 5.37 -25.87 -10.51
CA TYR A 103 6.66 -26.07 -9.86
C TYR A 103 7.35 -27.21 -10.60
N MET A 104 8.40 -26.91 -11.37
CA MET A 104 9.40 -27.92 -11.69
C MET A 104 10.13 -28.23 -10.37
N VAL A 105 9.81 -29.39 -9.82
CA VAL A 105 10.59 -30.03 -8.77
C VAL A 105 11.95 -30.35 -9.38
N TYR A 106 13.02 -29.73 -8.88
CA TYR A 106 14.36 -30.24 -9.15
C TYR A 106 14.48 -31.55 -8.37
N ALA A 107 14.71 -32.63 -9.11
CA ALA A 107 15.01 -33.97 -8.61
C ALA A 107 16.35 -34.01 -7.87
#